data_AF-A0A355DG13-F1
#
_entry.id   AF-A0A355DG13-F1
#
_cell.length_a   1.000
_cell.length_b   1.000
_cell.length_c   1.000
_cell.angle_alpha   90.00
_cell.angle_beta   90.00
_cell.angle_gamma   90.00
#
_symmetry.space_group_name_H-M   'P 1'
#
loop_
_entity.id
_entity.type
_entity.pdbx_description
1 polymer ?
#
loop_
_entity_poly.entity_id
_entity_poly.type
_entity_poly.pdbx_seq_one_letter_code
_entity_poly.pdbx_strand_id
1 'polypeptide(L)'
;MRRWILGARLRTLPAALVPVAVGTAVAAGSGVVWWRAGAALVVSLALQVGTNFANDLSDGVRGADGPDRVGPQRLVGSGLATPAEV
;
A
#
# COMPACT_ATOMS: atom_id res chain seq x y z
N MET A 1 13.30 11.23 1.77
CA MET A 1 12.97 9.86 2.22
C MET A 1 11.71 9.79 3.08
N ARG A 2 11.58 10.56 4.17
CA ARG A 2 10.45 10.47 5.12
C ARG A 2 9.05 10.61 4.47
N ARG A 3 8.94 11.45 3.43
CA ARG A 3 7.70 11.66 2.66
C ARG A 3 7.24 10.42 1.87
N TRP A 4 8.16 9.66 1.27
CA TRP A 4 7.84 8.43 0.52
C TRP A 4 7.40 7.29 1.43
N ILE A 5 7.96 7.24 2.64
CA ILE A 5 7.55 6.29 3.69
C ILE A 5 6.11 6.58 4.15
N LEU A 6 5.73 7.86 4.24
CA LEU A 6 4.37 8.29 4.53
C LEU A 6 3.41 7.83 3.42
N GLY A 7 3.77 8.07 2.15
CA GLY A 7 2.97 7.63 0.99
C GLY A 7 2.81 6.11 0.88
N ALA A 8 3.84 5.33 1.23
CA ALA A 8 3.76 3.88 1.26
C ALA A 8 2.80 3.33 2.34
N ARG A 9 2.42 4.16 3.33
CA ARG A 9 1.54 3.83 4.46
C ARG A 9 1.89 2.50 5.11
N LEU A 10 3.10 2.39 5.67
CA LEU A 10 3.62 1.16 6.29
C LEU A 10 2.64 0.47 7.27
N ARG A 11 1.79 1.23 7.96
CA ARG A 11 0.75 0.68 8.87
C ARG A 11 -0.32 -0.16 8.15
N THR A 12 -0.44 -0.05 6.82
CA THR A 12 -1.39 -0.84 6.00
C THR A 12 -0.77 -2.13 5.45
N LEU A 13 0.55 -2.32 5.56
CA LEU A 13 1.21 -3.53 5.07
C LEU A 13 0.75 -4.85 5.73
N PRO A 14 0.29 -4.88 6.99
CA PRO A 14 -0.34 -6.08 7.53
C PRO A 14 -1.53 -6.57 6.68
N ALA A 15 -2.27 -5.66 6.03
CA ALA A 15 -3.37 -6.03 5.14
C ALA A 15 -2.90 -6.80 3.89
N ALA A 16 -1.67 -6.55 3.42
CA ALA A 16 -1.05 -7.28 2.32
C ALA A 16 -0.52 -8.66 2.74
N LEU A 17 -0.13 -8.82 4.01
CA LEU A 17 0.39 -10.06 4.56
C LEU A 17 -0.72 -11.11 4.76
N VAL A 18 -1.86 -10.70 5.32
CA VAL A 18 -2.98 -11.59 5.66
C VAL A 18 -3.43 -12.49 4.50
N PRO A 19 -3.74 -12.00 3.29
CA PRO A 19 -4.21 -12.86 2.21
C PRO A 19 -3.16 -13.89 1.77
N VAL A 20 -1.87 -13.55 1.81
CA VAL A 20 -0.79 -14.47 1.47
C VAL A 20 -0.63 -15.54 2.55
N ALA A 21 -0.70 -15.15 3.83
CA ALA A 21 -0.65 -16.08 4.95
C ALA A 21 -1.83 -17.07 4.92
N VAL A 22 -3.05 -16.57 4.68
CA VAL A 22 -4.26 -17.40 4.56
C VAL A 22 -4.15 -18.35 3.37
N GLY A 23 -3.75 -17.87 2.19
CA GLY A 23 -3.57 -18.73 1.02
C GLY A 23 -2.50 -19.80 1.23
N THR A 24 -1.40 -19.47 1.91
CA THR A 24 -0.34 -20.41 2.26
C THR A 24 -0.83 -21.47 3.25
N ALA A 25 -1.62 -21.07 4.25
CA ALA A 25 -2.22 -22.01 5.21
C ALA A 25 -3.22 -22.97 4.55
N VAL A 26 -4.03 -22.49 3.59
CA VAL A 26 -4.92 -23.35 2.80
C VAL A 26 -4.14 -24.39 1.99
N ALA A 27 -2.96 -24.02 1.45
CA ALA A 27 -2.10 -24.93 0.71
C ALA A 27 -1.34 -25.95 1.59
N ALA A 28 -1.39 -25.83 2.92
CA ALA A 28 -0.64 -26.72 3.82
C ALA A 28 -1.06 -28.19 3.70
N GLY A 29 -2.34 -28.45 3.40
CA GLY A 29 -2.86 -29.81 3.22
C GLY A 29 -2.47 -30.48 1.89
N SER A 30 -2.01 -29.72 0.91
CA SER A 30 -1.65 -30.21 -0.44
C SER A 30 -0.16 -30.04 -0.79
N GLY A 31 0.62 -29.47 0.13
CA GLY A 31 2.05 -29.22 -0.03
C GLY A 31 2.34 -27.74 -0.34
N VAL A 32 2.98 -27.06 0.61
CA VAL A 32 3.39 -25.66 0.44
C VAL A 32 4.60 -25.57 -0.48
N VAL A 33 4.47 -24.78 -1.55
CA VAL A 33 5.61 -24.39 -2.40
C VAL A 33 6.13 -23.04 -1.90
N TRP A 34 7.11 -23.09 -0.99
CA TRP A 34 7.59 -21.91 -0.26
C TRP A 34 8.06 -20.75 -1.12
N TRP A 35 8.72 -21.02 -2.26
CA TRP A 35 9.15 -19.95 -3.15
C TRP A 35 7.97 -19.20 -3.79
N ARG A 36 6.84 -19.89 -4.04
CA ARG A 36 5.61 -19.26 -4.54
C ARG A 36 4.95 -18.40 -3.48
N ALA A 37 4.96 -18.83 -2.21
CA ALA A 37 4.48 -18.02 -1.09
C ALA A 37 5.33 -16.75 -0.93
N GLY A 38 6.65 -16.86 -1.05
CA GLY A 38 7.56 -15.71 -1.05
C GLY A 38 7.31 -14.75 -2.22
N ALA A 39 7.16 -15.27 -3.44
CA ALA A 39 6.84 -14.46 -4.62
C ALA A 39 5.47 -13.76 -4.49
N ALA A 40 4.46 -14.47 -3.98
CA ALA A 40 3.14 -13.89 -3.71
C ALA A 40 3.19 -12.77 -2.67
N LEU A 41 4.03 -12.91 -1.63
CA LEU A 41 4.23 -11.86 -0.64
C LEU A 41 4.85 -10.59 -1.25
N VAL A 42 5.87 -10.75 -2.10
CA VAL A 42 6.48 -9.62 -2.81
C VAL A 42 5.45 -8.90 -3.69
N VAL A 43 4.66 -9.64 -4.46
CA VAL A 43 3.60 -9.07 -5.30
C VAL A 43 2.55 -8.36 -4.45
N SER A 44 2.07 -8.99 -3.38
CA SER A 44 1.05 -8.42 -2.49
C SER A 44 1.52 -7.09 -1.86
N LEU A 45 2.77 -7.05 -1.38
CA LEU A 45 3.35 -5.82 -0.82
C LEU A 45 3.50 -4.73 -1.89
N ALA A 46 3.97 -5.08 -3.09
CA ALA A 46 4.11 -4.13 -4.20
C ALA A 46 2.76 -3.54 -4.61
N LEU A 47 1.71 -4.38 -4.68
CA LEU A 47 0.34 -3.93 -4.98
C LEU A 47 -0.21 -3.03 -3.88
N GLN A 48 -0.01 -3.37 -2.60
CA GLN A 48 -0.45 -2.52 -1.49
C GLN A 48 0.22 -1.15 -1.52
N VAL A 49 1.53 -1.10 -1.76
CA VAL A 49 2.27 0.16 -1.88
C VAL A 49 1.82 0.95 -3.11
N GLY A 50 1.69 0.30 -4.27
CA GLY A 50 1.27 0.94 -5.51
C GLY A 50 -0.14 1.53 -5.42
N THR A 51 -1.09 0.78 -4.86
CA THR A 51 -2.47 1.27 -4.63
C THR A 51 -2.52 2.40 -3.61
N ASN A 52 -1.67 2.37 -2.57
CA ASN A 52 -1.56 3.49 -1.62
C ASN A 52 -1.13 4.78 -2.32
N PHE A 53 -0.13 4.74 -3.19
CA PHE A 53 0.33 5.90 -3.97
C PHE A 53 -0.72 6.36 -5.00
N ALA A 54 -1.30 5.44 -5.77
CA ALA A 54 -2.31 5.76 -6.76
C ALA A 54 -3.54 6.45 -6.13
N ASN A 55 -3.97 5.97 -4.96
CA ASN A 55 -5.06 6.60 -4.21
C ASN A 55 -4.66 7.97 -3.65
N ASP A 56 -3.42 8.13 -3.19
CA ASP A 56 -2.90 9.42 -2.71
C ASP A 56 -2.91 10.49 -3.81
N LEU A 57 -2.43 10.12 -5.00
CA LEU A 57 -2.43 10.96 -6.19
C LEU A 57 -3.85 11.30 -6.63
N SER A 58 -4.69 10.27 -6.82
CA SER A 58 -6.05 10.47 -7.34
C SER A 58 -6.91 11.29 -6.38
N ASP A 59 -6.77 11.12 -5.08
CA ASP A 59 -7.54 11.87 -4.08
C ASP A 59 -7.02 13.32 -3.93
N GLY A 60 -5.70 13.50 -4.04
CA GLY A 60 -5.08 14.83 -4.06
C GLY A 60 -5.50 15.66 -5.29
N VAL A 61 -5.53 15.04 -6.48
CA VAL A 61 -6.00 15.70 -7.72
C VAL A 61 -7.50 16.03 -7.66
N ARG A 62 -8.32 15.15 -7.05
CA ARG A 62 -9.77 15.35 -6.95
C ARG A 62 -10.19 16.35 -5.87
N GLY A 63 -9.25 16.90 -5.09
CA GLY A 63 -9.56 17.85 -4.02
C GLY A 63 -10.31 17.23 -2.84
N ALA A 64 -10.29 15.90 -2.70
CA ALA A 64 -10.89 15.19 -1.56
C ALA A 64 -10.14 15.44 -0.24
N ASP A 65 -8.96 16.03 -0.33
CA ASP A 65 -8.04 16.31 0.77
C ASP A 65 -8.14 17.79 1.21
N GLY A 66 -9.35 18.24 1.57
CA GLY A 66 -9.61 19.58 2.09
C GLY A 66 -9.07 19.81 3.52
N PRO A 67 -9.11 21.07 4.02
CA PRO A 67 -8.58 21.45 5.34
C PRO A 67 -9.24 20.71 6.52
N ASP A 68 -10.46 20.20 6.35
CA ASP A 68 -11.22 19.48 7.38
C ASP A 68 -10.88 17.98 7.46
N ARG A 69 -9.88 17.52 6.70
CA ARG A 69 -9.55 16.11 6.66
C ARG A 69 -8.94 15.64 7.99
N VAL A 70 -9.59 14.63 8.57
CA VAL A 70 -9.06 13.85 9.69
C VAL A 70 -8.40 12.58 9.16
N GLY A 71 -7.06 12.50 9.21
CA GLY A 71 -6.30 11.33 8.76
C GLY A 71 -4.79 11.58 8.69
N PRO A 72 -3.97 10.52 8.47
CA PRO A 72 -2.53 10.68 8.31
C PRO A 72 -2.20 11.56 7.08
N GLN A 73 -1.11 12.32 7.16
CA GLN A 73 -0.64 13.17 6.06
C GLN A 73 -0.46 12.38 4.76
N ARG A 74 -1.00 12.94 3.67
CA ARG A 74 -0.86 12.47 2.29
C ARG A 74 0.13 13.32 1.51
N LEU A 75 0.86 12.74 0.57
CA LEU A 75 1.90 13.42 -0.21
C LEU A 75 1.33 14.56 -1.06
N VAL A 76 0.33 14.26 -1.90
CA VAL A 76 -0.22 15.24 -2.85
C VAL A 76 -1.19 16.21 -2.16
N GLY A 77 -2.11 15.68 -1.34
CA GLY A 77 -3.10 16.50 -0.62
C GLY A 77 -2.52 17.47 0.41
N SER A 78 -1.30 17.24 0.92
CA SER A 78 -0.62 18.20 1.81
C SER A 78 0.45 19.04 1.13
N GLY A 79 0.58 18.95 -0.20
CA GLY A 79 1.58 19.69 -0.98
C GLY A 79 3.04 19.24 -0.76
N LEU A 80 3.25 18.08 -0.15
CA LEU A 80 4.60 17.50 0.08
C LEU A 80 5.22 16.89 -1.19
N ALA A 81 4.41 16.61 -2.21
CA ALA A 81 4.82 16.24 -3.56
C ALA A 81 3.80 16.76 -4.57
N THR A 82 4.28 17.14 -5.75
CA THR A 82 3.44 17.47 -6.89
C THR A 82 2.88 16.19 -7.52
N PRO A 83 1.73 16.26 -8.22
CA PRO A 83 1.18 15.11 -8.94
C PRO A 83 2.16 14.44 -9.91
N ALA A 84 3.11 15.20 -10.47
CA ALA A 84 4.12 14.68 -11.39
C ALA A 84 5.26 13.91 -10.70
N GLU A 85 5.41 14.03 -9.38
CA GLU A 85 6.44 13.33 -8.61
C GLU A 85 6.00 11.94 -8.12
N VAL A 86 4.69 11.65 -8.08
CA VAL A 86 4.08 10.44 -7.48
C VAL A 86 3.60 9.48 -8.56
#